data_AF-F4WZ04-F1
#
_entry.id   AF-F4WZ04-F1
#
_cell.length_a   1.000
_cell.length_b   1.000
_cell.length_c   1.000
_cell.angle_alpha   90.00
_cell.angle_beta   90.00
_cell.angle_gamma   90.00
#
_symmetry.space_group_name_H-M   'P 1'
#
loop_
_entity.id
_entity.type
_entity.pdbx_description
1 polymer ?
#
loop_
_entity_poly.entity_id
_entity_poly.type
_entity_poly.pdbx_seq_one_letter_code
_entity_poly.pdbx_strand_id
1 'polypeptide(L)'
;MQDPESFHCVMGPVLVMAQLFGILPVSGILMPSPLQIEFVKFSVRTIYSVFISGMVLFMATLSIIHMIKTLDSTTFEVQEGIVAATSGAIFYVNCVMGLIIFFWLSSRWVNLQRDWRSMELFIDRKSNNGIISDIYFFESFLFLIGRTMIVTLLTARIHDQSKVILPILFTCSASTYDKETERLLHLLSTDNITLTGMRFFSITRNFLLAVKTNQDLIKNSLAFHMQYDSFL
;
A
#
# COMPACT_ATOMS: atom_id res chain seq x y z
N MET A 1 -26.13 -15.98 -23.90
CA MET A 1 -24.71 -15.96 -24.29
C MET A 1 -23.93 -15.50 -23.08
N GLN A 2 -22.99 -16.32 -22.64
CA GLN A 2 -22.27 -16.19 -21.38
C GLN A 2 -20.96 -15.47 -21.69
N ASP A 3 -20.73 -14.27 -21.14
CA ASP A 3 -19.48 -13.54 -21.36
C ASP A 3 -18.39 -14.11 -20.44
N PRO A 4 -17.37 -14.80 -20.98
CA PRO A 4 -16.26 -15.32 -20.18
C PRO A 4 -15.45 -14.20 -19.50
N GLU A 5 -15.58 -12.95 -19.96
CA GLU A 5 -14.91 -11.76 -19.44
C GLU A 5 -15.61 -11.14 -18.21
N SER A 6 -16.73 -11.71 -17.72
CA SER A 6 -17.41 -11.12 -16.56
C SER A 6 -16.50 -11.10 -15.33
N PHE A 7 -16.40 -9.93 -14.68
CA PHE A 7 -15.62 -9.72 -13.45
C PHE A 7 -15.88 -10.79 -12.37
N HIS A 8 -17.13 -11.28 -12.27
CA HIS A 8 -17.50 -12.34 -11.33
C HIS A 8 -16.74 -13.66 -11.58
N CYS A 9 -16.53 -14.03 -12.85
CA CYS A 9 -15.84 -15.26 -13.21
C CYS A 9 -14.35 -15.18 -12.88
N VAL A 10 -13.73 -14.02 -13.12
CA VAL A 10 -12.32 -13.75 -12.82
C VAL A 10 -12.04 -13.73 -11.31
N MET A 11 -12.97 -13.20 -10.52
CA MET A 11 -12.82 -13.12 -9.06
C MET A 11 -13.13 -14.45 -8.35
N GLY A 12 -13.73 -15.42 -9.04
CA GLY A 12 -14.09 -16.73 -8.49
C GLY A 12 -12.92 -17.47 -7.81
N PRO A 13 -11.79 -17.72 -8.50
CA PRO A 13 -10.63 -18.39 -7.92
C PRO A 13 -10.03 -17.67 -6.71
N VAL A 14 -9.99 -16.34 -6.73
CA VAL A 14 -9.47 -15.52 -5.62
C VAL A 14 -10.36 -15.67 -4.38
N LEU A 15 -11.68 -15.66 -4.56
CA LEU A 15 -12.64 -15.85 -3.48
C LEU A 15 -12.61 -17.27 -2.91
N VAL A 16 -12.37 -18.29 -3.74
CA VAL A 16 -12.15 -19.67 -3.26
C VAL A 16 -10.89 -19.74 -2.40
N MET A 17 -9.81 -19.07 -2.81
CA MET A 17 -8.58 -19.02 -2.03
C MET A 17 -8.76 -18.30 -0.69
N ALA A 18 -9.52 -17.19 -0.67
CA ALA A 18 -9.85 -16.49 0.56
C ALA A 18 -10.58 -17.39 1.58
N GLN A 19 -11.42 -18.30 1.09
CA GLN A 19 -12.17 -19.22 1.94
C GLN A 19 -11.31 -20.30 2.59
N LEU A 20 -10.13 -20.62 2.04
CA LEU A 20 -9.15 -21.49 2.69
C LEU A 20 -8.65 -20.89 4.02
N PHE A 21 -8.58 -19.56 4.10
CA PHE A 21 -8.17 -18.82 5.29
C PHE A 21 -9.33 -18.48 6.24
N GLY A 22 -10.54 -18.99 5.98
CA GLY A 22 -11.73 -18.64 6.76
C GLY A 22 -12.23 -17.21 6.52
N ILE A 23 -11.86 -16.61 5.39
CA ILE A 23 -12.22 -15.25 5.00
C ILE A 23 -13.39 -15.31 4.00
N LEU A 24 -14.41 -14.44 4.17
CA LEU A 24 -15.57 -14.30 3.28
C LEU A 24 -16.38 -15.60 3.07
N PRO A 25 -17.15 -16.07 4.07
CA PRO A 25 -18.01 -17.25 3.95
C PRO A 25 -19.26 -16.98 3.11
N VAL A 26 -19.09 -16.82 1.79
CA VAL A 26 -20.17 -16.61 0.83
C VAL A 26 -20.37 -17.89 0.00
N SER A 27 -21.62 -18.31 -0.19
CA SER A 27 -21.99 -19.48 -1.01
C SER A 27 -22.30 -19.06 -2.45
N GLY A 28 -22.06 -19.94 -3.43
CA GLY A 28 -22.41 -19.69 -4.84
C GLY A 28 -21.36 -18.99 -5.70
N ILE A 29 -20.10 -18.89 -5.26
CA ILE A 29 -19.01 -18.17 -5.94
C ILE A 29 -18.68 -18.72 -7.34
N LEU A 30 -18.82 -20.03 -7.55
CA LEU A 30 -18.58 -20.67 -8.86
C LEU A 30 -19.82 -20.74 -9.76
N MET A 31 -20.97 -20.21 -9.31
CA MET A 31 -22.18 -20.28 -10.12
C MET A 31 -22.10 -19.31 -11.31
N PRO A 32 -22.53 -19.73 -12.51
CA PRO A 32 -22.43 -18.93 -13.74
C PRO A 32 -23.36 -17.70 -13.78
N SER A 33 -24.19 -17.47 -12.75
CA SER A 33 -25.12 -16.34 -12.69
C SER A 33 -25.04 -15.62 -11.35
N PRO A 34 -24.87 -14.28 -11.34
CA PRO A 34 -24.80 -13.47 -10.11
C PRO A 34 -26.15 -13.36 -9.36
N LEU A 35 -27.23 -13.90 -9.93
CA LEU A 35 -28.58 -13.88 -9.35
C LEU A 35 -28.82 -14.99 -8.30
N GLN A 36 -27.94 -15.98 -8.19
CA GLN A 36 -28.09 -17.11 -7.25
C GLN A 36 -27.09 -17.07 -6.08
N ILE A 37 -26.38 -15.96 -5.91
CA ILE A 37 -25.50 -15.77 -4.76
C ILE A 37 -26.37 -15.44 -3.56
N GLU A 38 -26.63 -16.42 -2.72
CA GLU A 38 -27.31 -16.23 -1.44
C GLU A 38 -26.34 -16.39 -0.28
N PHE A 39 -26.44 -15.46 0.66
CA PHE A 39 -25.72 -15.54 1.92
C PHE A 39 -26.41 -16.57 2.83
N VAL A 40 -26.02 -17.83 2.72
CA VAL A 40 -26.53 -18.87 3.61
C VAL A 40 -25.81 -18.75 4.95
N LYS A 41 -26.49 -18.14 5.95
CA LYS A 41 -25.97 -17.92 7.30
C LYS A 41 -25.51 -19.21 8.01
N PHE A 42 -25.98 -20.37 7.55
CA PHE A 42 -25.67 -21.68 8.12
C PHE A 42 -25.03 -22.60 7.06
N SER A 43 -23.77 -22.34 6.73
CA SER A 43 -22.95 -23.20 5.87
C SER A 43 -21.75 -23.72 6.68
N VAL A 44 -21.29 -24.93 6.36
CA VAL A 44 -20.06 -25.53 6.93
C VAL A 44 -18.88 -24.56 6.84
N ARG A 45 -18.86 -23.72 5.80
CA ARG A 45 -17.84 -22.68 5.56
C ARG A 45 -17.94 -21.50 6.54
N THR A 46 -19.15 -21.13 6.95
CA THR A 46 -19.39 -20.12 7.99
C THR A 46 -18.96 -20.65 9.36
N ILE A 47 -19.25 -21.92 9.66
CA ILE A 47 -18.81 -22.58 10.89
C ILE A 47 -17.27 -22.61 10.96
N TYR A 48 -16.61 -22.99 9.86
CA TYR A 48 -15.14 -22.97 9.75
C TYR A 48 -14.55 -21.57 9.99
N SER A 49 -15.15 -20.54 9.38
CA SER A 49 -14.70 -19.14 9.52
C SER A 49 -14.89 -18.62 10.95
N VAL A 50 -16.01 -18.97 11.60
CA VAL A 50 -16.28 -18.64 13.01
C VAL A 50 -15.29 -19.36 13.94
N PHE A 51 -14.97 -20.62 13.66
CA PHE A 51 -13.98 -21.39 14.41
C PHE A 51 -12.58 -20.79 14.32
N ILE A 52 -12.10 -20.47 13.11
CA ILE A 52 -10.82 -19.80 12.90
C ILE A 52 -10.78 -18.43 13.59
N SER A 53 -11.85 -17.64 13.46
CA SER A 53 -11.95 -16.34 14.14
C SER A 53 -11.88 -16.49 15.66
N GLY A 54 -12.53 -17.51 16.23
CA GLY A 54 -12.45 -17.84 17.65
C GLY A 54 -11.03 -18.20 18.10
N MET A 55 -10.30 -18.99 17.31
CA MET A 55 -8.91 -19.35 17.60
C MET A 55 -7.97 -18.14 17.55
N VAL A 56 -8.15 -17.25 16.57
CA VAL A 56 -7.35 -16.02 16.46
C VAL A 56 -7.67 -15.05 17.60
N LEU A 57 -8.93 -14.95 18.03
CA LEU A 57 -9.32 -14.19 19.23
C LEU A 57 -8.67 -14.74 20.50
N PHE A 58 -8.66 -16.05 20.67
CA PHE A 58 -7.98 -16.69 21.81
C PHE A 58 -6.47 -16.45 21.80
N MET A 59 -5.82 -16.52 20.65
CA MET A 59 -4.40 -16.17 20.53
C MET A 59 -4.14 -14.69 20.79
N ALA A 60 -5.03 -13.79 20.36
CA ALA A 60 -4.94 -12.36 20.64
C ALA A 60 -5.02 -12.09 22.14
N THR A 61 -5.93 -12.73 22.89
CA THR A 61 -6.03 -12.55 24.35
C THR A 61 -4.79 -13.07 25.07
N LEU A 62 -4.28 -14.25 24.71
CA LEU A 62 -3.03 -14.76 25.26
C LEU A 62 -1.85 -13.83 24.98
N SER A 63 -1.76 -13.29 23.77
CA SER A 63 -0.70 -12.35 23.39
C SER A 63 -0.79 -11.02 24.15
N ILE A 64 -2.01 -10.52 24.39
CA ILE A 64 -2.22 -9.30 25.19
C ILE A 64 -1.87 -9.55 26.65
N ILE A 65 -2.26 -10.70 27.23
CA ILE A 65 -1.90 -11.08 28.61
C ILE A 65 -0.38 -11.22 28.75
N HIS A 66 0.28 -11.86 27.78
CA HIS A 66 1.73 -11.99 27.74
C HIS A 66 2.42 -10.62 27.67
N MET A 67 1.90 -9.71 26.83
CA MET A 67 2.39 -8.33 26.75
C MET A 67 2.24 -7.59 28.08
N ILE A 68 1.05 -7.62 28.71
CA ILE A 68 0.80 -6.94 29.99
C ILE A 68 1.73 -7.49 31.09
N LYS A 69 1.88 -8.82 31.19
CA LYS A 69 2.81 -9.44 32.16
C LYS A 69 4.27 -9.07 31.91
N THR A 70 4.67 -8.98 30.64
CA THR A 70 6.05 -8.61 30.26
C THR A 70 6.34 -7.13 30.58
N LEU A 71 5.34 -6.25 30.47
CA LEU A 71 5.45 -4.84 30.83
C LEU A 71 5.48 -4.60 32.36
N ASP A 72 4.78 -5.45 33.13
CA ASP A 72 4.71 -5.36 34.60
C ASP A 72 5.97 -5.92 35.28
N SER A 73 6.55 -7.01 34.75
CA SER A 73 7.87 -7.47 35.18
C SER A 73 8.93 -6.51 34.64
N THR A 74 9.68 -5.83 35.49
CA THR A 74 10.70 -4.81 35.18
C THR A 74 11.91 -5.33 34.37
N THR A 75 11.70 -5.95 33.21
CA THR A 75 12.73 -6.32 32.24
C THR A 75 13.09 -5.10 31.39
N PHE A 76 13.58 -4.05 32.05
CA PHE A 76 13.93 -2.76 31.45
C PHE A 76 15.37 -2.70 30.89
N GLU A 77 15.99 -3.84 30.57
CA GLU A 77 17.36 -3.87 30.03
C GLU A 77 17.50 -4.48 28.64
N VAL A 78 16.47 -5.13 28.09
CA VAL A 78 16.56 -5.71 26.75
C VAL A 78 15.50 -5.07 25.88
N GLN A 79 15.90 -4.07 25.10
CA GLN A 79 15.07 -3.40 24.09
C GLN A 79 14.42 -4.41 23.11
N GLU A 80 14.97 -5.62 22.98
CA GLU A 80 14.38 -6.72 22.21
C GLU A 80 13.12 -7.32 22.88
N GLY A 81 12.99 -7.27 24.21
CA GLY A 81 11.88 -7.88 24.95
C GLY A 81 10.54 -7.16 24.76
N ILE A 82 10.55 -5.83 24.73
CA ILE A 82 9.35 -5.00 24.49
C ILE A 82 8.86 -5.19 23.05
N VAL A 83 9.78 -5.17 22.08
CA VAL A 83 9.45 -5.36 20.65
C VAL A 83 8.94 -6.79 20.40
N ALA A 84 9.56 -7.80 21.02
CA ALA A 84 9.12 -9.18 20.92
C ALA A 84 7.71 -9.37 21.51
N ALA A 85 7.44 -8.82 22.69
CA ALA A 85 6.14 -8.95 23.35
C ALA A 85 5.00 -8.18 22.66
N THR A 86 5.29 -7.02 22.06
CA THR A 86 4.29 -6.20 21.34
C THR A 86 4.01 -6.70 19.92
N SER A 87 4.99 -7.29 19.24
CA SER A 87 4.86 -7.77 17.85
C SER A 87 3.72 -8.79 17.68
N GLY A 88 3.63 -9.78 18.58
CA GLY A 88 2.56 -10.77 18.57
C GLY A 88 1.18 -10.16 18.81
N ALA A 89 1.09 -9.21 19.75
CA ALA A 89 -0.18 -8.57 20.08
C ALA A 89 -0.69 -7.73 18.91
N ILE A 90 0.19 -6.95 18.27
CA ILE A 90 -0.14 -6.15 17.09
C ILE A 90 -0.55 -7.06 15.92
N PHE A 91 0.19 -8.16 15.69
CA PHE A 91 -0.11 -9.11 14.63
C PHE A 91 -1.50 -9.73 14.79
N TYR A 92 -1.80 -10.31 15.96
CA TYR A 92 -3.08 -10.97 16.18
C TYR A 92 -4.26 -9.98 16.26
N VAL A 93 -4.08 -8.80 16.83
CA VAL A 93 -5.12 -7.75 16.83
C VAL A 93 -5.45 -7.31 15.40
N ASN A 94 -4.43 -7.13 14.55
CA ASN A 94 -4.63 -6.82 13.14
C ASN A 94 -5.37 -7.96 12.41
N CYS A 95 -5.01 -9.22 12.67
CA CYS A 95 -5.71 -10.37 12.12
C CYS A 95 -7.19 -10.42 12.55
N VAL A 96 -7.50 -10.20 13.83
CA VAL A 96 -8.89 -10.14 14.33
C VAL A 96 -9.66 -9.03 13.64
N MET A 97 -9.07 -7.82 13.54
CA MET A 97 -9.70 -6.68 12.87
C MET A 97 -9.99 -6.97 11.40
N GLY A 98 -9.04 -7.56 10.68
CA GLY A 98 -9.22 -7.99 9.30
C GLY A 98 -10.36 -9.00 9.15
N LEU A 99 -10.41 -10.04 10.00
CA LEU A 99 -11.46 -11.05 9.98
C LEU A 99 -12.85 -10.46 10.24
N ILE A 100 -12.98 -9.52 11.18
CA ILE A 100 -14.24 -8.81 11.46
C ILE A 100 -14.68 -7.99 10.23
N ILE A 101 -13.75 -7.23 9.63
CA ILE A 101 -14.05 -6.41 8.45
C ILE A 101 -14.49 -7.29 7.28
N PHE A 102 -13.79 -8.39 7.00
CA PHE A 102 -14.13 -9.30 5.92
C PHE A 102 -15.45 -10.06 6.17
N PHE A 103 -15.74 -10.40 7.43
CA PHE A 103 -17.02 -10.99 7.79
C PHE A 103 -18.17 -9.99 7.62
N TRP A 104 -17.98 -8.72 7.99
CA TRP A 104 -18.96 -7.67 7.72
C TRP A 104 -19.12 -7.43 6.22
N LEU A 105 -18.00 -7.41 5.49
CA LEU A 105 -17.98 -7.31 4.04
C LEU A 105 -18.71 -8.46 3.37
N SER A 106 -18.64 -9.69 3.90
CA SER A 106 -19.31 -10.86 3.30
C SER A 106 -20.82 -10.68 3.22
N SER A 107 -21.43 -10.02 4.22
CA SER A 107 -22.87 -9.73 4.20
C SER A 107 -23.24 -8.66 3.17
N ARG A 108 -22.34 -7.72 2.86
CA ARG A 108 -22.58 -6.62 1.92
C ARG A 108 -22.11 -6.94 0.49
N TRP A 109 -21.22 -7.92 0.35
CA TRP A 109 -20.61 -8.36 -0.90
C TRP A 109 -21.65 -8.77 -1.93
N VAL A 110 -22.74 -9.41 -1.51
CA VAL A 110 -23.81 -9.86 -2.41
C VAL A 110 -24.52 -8.66 -3.07
N ASN A 111 -24.84 -7.61 -2.30
CA ASN A 111 -25.45 -6.40 -2.86
C ASN A 111 -24.46 -5.67 -3.77
N LEU A 112 -23.20 -5.56 -3.34
CA LEU A 112 -22.12 -4.97 -4.13
C LEU A 112 -21.97 -5.68 -5.48
N GLN A 113 -21.92 -7.01 -5.50
CA GLN A 113 -21.79 -7.78 -6.75
C GLN A 113 -22.94 -7.53 -7.73
N ARG A 114 -24.18 -7.37 -7.24
CA ARG A 114 -25.32 -7.04 -8.12
C ARG A 114 -25.18 -5.64 -8.72
N ASP A 115 -24.80 -4.65 -7.91
CA ASP A 115 -24.61 -3.27 -8.37
C ASP A 115 -23.45 -3.18 -9.38
N TRP A 116 -22.35 -3.89 -9.10
CA TRP A 116 -21.20 -3.99 -10.00
C TRP A 116 -21.57 -4.62 -11.34
N ARG A 117 -22.39 -5.67 -11.35
CA ARG A 117 -22.85 -6.27 -12.60
C ARG A 117 -23.71 -5.29 -13.42
N SER A 118 -24.52 -4.47 -12.76
CA SER A 118 -25.29 -3.41 -13.44
C SER A 118 -24.37 -2.36 -14.07
N MET A 119 -23.32 -1.96 -13.35
CA MET A 119 -22.30 -1.02 -13.85
C MET A 119 -21.49 -1.61 -15.00
N GLU A 120 -21.06 -2.87 -14.91
CA GLU A 120 -20.33 -3.57 -15.97
C GLU A 120 -21.14 -3.60 -17.28
N LEU A 121 -22.44 -3.92 -17.21
CA LEU A 121 -23.33 -3.90 -18.36
C LEU A 121 -23.56 -2.48 -18.91
N PHE A 122 -23.59 -1.47 -18.04
CA PHE A 122 -23.67 -0.07 -18.46
C PHE A 122 -22.39 0.38 -19.17
N ILE A 123 -21.23 0.05 -18.61
CA ILE A 123 -19.92 0.36 -19.18
C ILE A 123 -19.76 -0.36 -20.51
N ASP A 124 -20.08 -1.64 -20.61
CA ASP A 124 -19.97 -2.41 -21.86
C ASP A 124 -20.85 -1.79 -22.97
N ARG A 125 -22.12 -1.48 -22.68
CA ARG A 125 -23.00 -0.76 -23.62
C ARG A 125 -22.44 0.60 -24.03
N LYS A 126 -21.86 1.35 -23.07
CA LYS A 126 -21.38 2.71 -23.30
C LYS A 126 -19.99 2.74 -23.94
N SER A 127 -19.16 1.73 -23.70
CA SER A 127 -17.80 1.54 -24.22
C SER A 127 -17.78 1.25 -25.71
N ASN A 128 -18.92 0.85 -26.30
CA ASN A 128 -19.10 0.88 -27.75
C ASN A 128 -18.83 2.28 -28.35
N ASN A 129 -18.87 3.33 -27.51
CA ASN A 129 -18.32 4.65 -27.80
C ASN A 129 -16.93 4.77 -27.13
N GLY A 130 -15.85 4.45 -27.84
CA GLY A 130 -14.47 4.35 -27.29
C GLY A 130 -13.99 5.56 -26.46
N ILE A 131 -14.54 6.75 -26.71
CA ILE A 131 -14.27 8.01 -25.98
C ILE A 131 -14.49 7.86 -24.47
N ILE A 132 -15.50 7.11 -24.04
CA ILE A 132 -15.79 6.94 -22.61
C ILE A 132 -14.73 6.09 -21.92
N SER A 133 -14.25 5.03 -22.58
CA SER A 133 -13.19 4.18 -22.04
C SER A 133 -11.90 4.97 -21.82
N ASP A 134 -11.54 5.81 -22.80
CA ASP A 134 -10.34 6.65 -22.73
C ASP A 134 -10.41 7.66 -21.56
N ILE A 135 -11.58 8.29 -21.34
CA ILE A 135 -11.78 9.23 -20.22
C ILE A 135 -11.65 8.50 -18.88
N TYR A 136 -12.27 7.33 -18.70
CA TYR A 136 -12.16 6.57 -17.45
C TYR A 136 -10.74 6.10 -17.17
N PHE A 137 -10.01 5.68 -18.20
CA PHE A 137 -8.60 5.31 -18.09
C PHE A 137 -7.77 6.50 -17.60
N PHE A 138 -7.93 7.66 -18.25
CA PHE A 138 -7.15 8.85 -17.90
C PHE A 138 -7.47 9.38 -16.50
N GLU A 139 -8.74 9.41 -16.11
CA GLU A 139 -9.17 9.79 -14.77
C GLU A 139 -8.61 8.85 -13.70
N SER A 140 -8.70 7.54 -13.90
CA SER A 140 -8.16 6.54 -12.96
C SER A 140 -6.65 6.66 -12.83
N PHE A 141 -5.96 6.89 -13.95
CA PHE A 141 -4.52 7.07 -14.00
C PHE A 141 -4.08 8.34 -13.26
N LEU A 142 -4.75 9.47 -13.53
CA LEU A 142 -4.44 10.74 -12.88
C LEU A 142 -4.73 10.70 -11.37
N PHE A 143 -5.84 10.08 -10.97
CA PHE A 143 -6.17 9.87 -9.57
C PHE A 143 -5.11 9.02 -8.86
N LEU A 144 -4.62 7.95 -9.49
CA LEU A 144 -3.59 7.08 -8.92
C LEU A 144 -2.25 7.82 -8.76
N ILE A 145 -1.85 8.62 -9.76
CA ILE A 145 -0.66 9.49 -9.68
C ILE A 145 -0.85 10.51 -8.56
N GLY A 146 -1.99 11.21 -8.50
CA GLY A 146 -2.27 12.19 -7.46
C GLY A 146 -2.17 11.59 -6.06
N ARG A 147 -2.80 10.43 -5.83
CA ARG A 147 -2.75 9.71 -4.56
C ARG A 147 -1.31 9.33 -4.18
N THR A 148 -0.56 8.74 -5.10
CA THR A 148 0.83 8.32 -4.83
C THR A 148 1.72 9.52 -4.57
N MET A 149 1.60 10.59 -5.35
CA MET A 149 2.32 11.84 -5.14
C MET A 149 2.01 12.48 -3.78
N ILE A 150 0.73 12.58 -3.39
CA ILE A 150 0.33 13.14 -2.08
C ILE A 150 0.94 12.33 -0.95
N VAL A 151 0.85 11.01 -0.99
CA VAL A 151 1.43 10.13 0.05
C VAL A 151 2.94 10.31 0.13
N THR A 152 3.64 10.30 -1.01
CA THR A 152 5.10 10.52 -1.04
C THR A 152 5.48 11.90 -0.51
N LEU A 153 4.72 12.95 -0.85
CA LEU A 153 4.97 14.30 -0.34
C LEU A 153 4.75 14.38 1.18
N LEU A 154 3.68 13.77 1.71
CA LEU A 154 3.43 13.73 3.15
C LEU A 154 4.54 12.96 3.88
N THR A 155 4.95 11.80 3.36
CA THR A 155 6.07 11.02 3.92
C THR A 155 7.37 11.83 3.91
N ALA A 156 7.67 12.53 2.81
CA ALA A 156 8.84 13.41 2.73
C ALA A 156 8.76 14.57 3.72
N ARG A 157 7.58 15.19 3.90
CA ARG A 157 7.39 16.25 4.90
C ARG A 157 7.62 15.75 6.32
N ILE A 158 7.10 14.57 6.67
CA ILE A 158 7.32 13.96 7.98
C ILE A 158 8.82 13.70 8.20
N HIS A 159 9.53 13.23 7.17
CA HIS A 159 10.98 13.00 7.22
C HIS A 159 11.80 14.29 7.35
N ASP A 160 11.40 15.38 6.67
CA ASP A 160 12.08 16.68 6.83
C ASP A 160 11.85 17.26 8.23
N GLN A 161 10.63 17.12 8.78
CA GLN A 161 10.33 17.57 10.14
C GLN A 161 11.08 16.78 11.21
N SER A 162 11.31 15.47 11.02
CA SER A 162 12.06 14.68 12.00
C SER A 162 13.53 15.12 12.14
N LYS A 163 14.11 15.72 11.09
CA LYS A 163 15.47 16.26 11.11
C LYS A 163 15.60 17.59 11.85
N VAL A 164 14.52 18.33 12.06
CA VAL A 164 14.53 19.57 12.85
C VAL A 164 14.86 19.31 14.33
N ILE A 165 14.68 18.06 14.80
CA ILE A 165 14.94 17.65 16.17
C ILE A 165 16.45 17.45 16.45
N LEU A 166 17.27 17.23 15.40
CA LEU A 166 18.73 17.05 15.50
C LEU A 166 19.45 18.17 16.28
N PRO A 167 19.30 19.47 15.93
CA PRO A 167 19.96 20.55 16.66
C PRO A 167 19.52 20.66 18.13
N ILE A 168 18.26 20.33 18.43
CA ILE A 168 17.72 20.36 19.81
C ILE A 168 18.39 19.26 20.66
N LEU A 169 18.59 18.08 20.08
CA LEU A 169 19.32 16.98 20.72
C LEU A 169 20.80 17.34 20.97
N PHE A 170 21.46 18.06 20.06
CA PHE A 170 22.85 18.51 20.23
C PHE A 170 23.03 19.62 21.29
N THR A 171 21.98 20.41 21.58
CA THR A 171 22.01 21.38 22.69
C THR A 171 21.83 20.75 24.08
N CYS A 172 21.36 19.50 24.16
CA CYS A 172 21.28 18.76 25.41
C CYS A 172 22.62 18.04 25.67
N SER A 173 23.19 18.18 26.87
CA SER A 173 24.46 17.54 27.22
C SER A 173 24.37 16.02 27.07
N ALA A 174 25.34 15.42 26.38
CA ALA A 174 25.44 13.98 26.10
C ALA A 174 25.46 13.08 27.36
N SER A 175 25.56 13.67 28.56
CA SER A 175 25.52 12.99 29.86
C SER A 175 24.15 12.39 30.22
N THR A 176 23.08 12.71 29.49
CA THR A 176 21.71 12.22 29.76
C THR A 176 21.14 11.40 28.59
N TYR A 177 21.97 11.06 27.61
CA TYR A 177 21.51 10.35 26.41
C TYR A 177 21.23 8.88 26.71
N ASP A 178 20.00 8.44 26.48
CA ASP A 178 19.64 7.02 26.50
C ASP A 178 20.15 6.32 25.24
N LYS A 179 20.39 5.00 25.31
CA LYS A 179 20.90 4.19 24.19
C LYS A 179 20.02 4.28 22.94
N GLU A 180 18.70 4.46 23.11
CA GLU A 180 17.79 4.64 21.97
C GLU A 180 18.04 5.96 21.23
N THR A 181 18.36 7.00 21.98
CA THR A 181 18.63 8.33 21.45
C THR A 181 19.93 8.33 20.66
N GLU A 182 20.94 7.58 21.13
CA GLU A 182 22.22 7.37 20.43
C GLU A 182 22.00 6.62 19.10
N ARG A 183 21.18 5.57 19.11
CA ARG A 183 20.82 4.83 17.89
C ARG A 183 20.05 5.70 16.90
N LEU A 184 19.10 6.52 17.39
CA LEU A 184 18.36 7.48 16.57
C LEU A 184 19.28 8.56 15.99
N LEU A 185 20.24 9.06 16.77
CA LEU A 185 21.23 10.04 16.32
C LEU A 185 22.15 9.46 15.25
N HIS A 186 22.62 8.23 15.43
CA HIS A 186 23.41 7.51 14.43
C HIS A 186 22.60 7.27 13.15
N LEU A 187 21.32 6.89 13.26
CA LEU A 187 20.43 6.69 12.12
C LEU A 187 20.20 8.01 11.36
N LEU A 188 19.86 9.09 12.05
CA LEU A 188 19.60 10.40 11.44
C LEU A 188 20.86 11.08 10.87
N SER A 189 22.04 10.83 11.46
CA SER A 189 23.33 11.37 11.00
C SER A 189 23.87 10.62 9.77
N THR A 190 23.69 9.29 9.73
CA THR A 190 24.18 8.43 8.65
C THR A 190 23.30 8.46 7.41
N ASP A 191 21.98 8.69 7.56
CA ASP A 191 20.97 8.59 6.49
C ASP A 191 20.93 9.83 5.56
N ASN A 192 22.09 10.42 5.29
CA ASN A 192 22.28 11.49 4.29
C ASN A 192 22.28 10.96 2.84
N ILE A 193 22.06 9.66 2.61
CA ILE A 193 22.37 9.05 1.31
C ILE A 193 21.17 8.40 0.60
N THR A 194 20.04 8.07 1.25
CA THR A 194 19.03 7.23 0.56
C THR A 194 17.57 7.64 0.53
N LEU A 195 17.09 8.64 1.29
CA LEU A 195 15.67 9.04 1.23
C LEU A 195 15.43 10.55 1.24
N THR A 196 16.20 11.32 0.45
CA THR A 196 15.79 12.67 0.02
C THR A 196 14.67 12.57 -1.02
N GLY A 197 13.52 12.09 -0.57
CA GLY A 197 12.28 11.95 -1.34
C GLY A 197 11.56 13.26 -1.64
N MET A 198 12.28 14.38 -1.77
CA MET A 198 11.84 15.59 -2.48
C MET A 198 13.01 16.25 -3.26
N ARG A 199 13.84 15.43 -3.91
CA ARG A 199 14.70 15.80 -5.07
C ARG A 199 14.12 15.26 -6.38
N PHE A 200 12.79 15.29 -6.56
CA PHE A 200 12.13 14.79 -7.78
C PHE A 200 12.66 15.42 -9.08
N PHE A 201 13.34 16.56 -9.01
CA PHE A 201 14.40 16.95 -9.95
C PHE A 201 15.49 17.72 -9.19
N SER A 202 16.53 17.05 -8.69
CA SER A 202 17.79 17.77 -8.50
C SER A 202 18.55 17.69 -9.80
N ILE A 203 18.36 18.72 -10.62
CA ILE A 203 19.25 19.02 -11.73
C ILE A 203 20.62 19.29 -11.11
N THR A 204 21.42 18.24 -10.93
CA THR A 204 22.82 18.38 -10.54
C THR A 204 23.49 19.20 -11.63
N ARG A 205 24.32 20.19 -11.28
CA ARG A 205 25.00 21.08 -12.24
C ARG A 205 25.67 20.30 -13.38
N ASN A 206 26.13 19.07 -13.09
CA ASN A 206 26.70 18.15 -14.07
C ASN A 206 25.70 17.67 -15.14
N PHE A 207 24.43 17.42 -14.80
CA PHE A 207 23.39 17.07 -15.77
C PHE A 207 23.02 18.27 -16.64
N LEU A 208 22.87 19.46 -16.05
CA LEU A 208 22.63 20.70 -16.80
C LEU A 208 23.79 21.02 -17.75
N LEU A 209 25.03 20.83 -17.29
CA LEU A 209 26.23 20.98 -18.11
C LEU A 209 26.26 19.93 -19.23
N ALA A 210 25.91 18.67 -18.97
CA ALA A 210 25.85 17.64 -20.00
C ALA A 210 24.81 17.97 -21.09
N VAL A 211 23.62 18.44 -20.71
CA VAL A 211 22.58 18.86 -21.67
C VAL A 211 23.03 20.08 -22.46
N LYS A 212 23.60 21.10 -21.80
CA LYS A 212 24.10 22.30 -22.44
C LYS A 212 25.22 21.98 -23.44
N THR A 213 26.21 21.20 -23.03
CA THR A 213 27.34 20.79 -23.90
C THR A 213 26.86 19.98 -25.10
N ASN A 214 25.93 19.05 -24.93
CA ASN A 214 25.37 18.29 -26.06
C ASN A 214 24.61 19.21 -27.03
N GLN A 215 23.85 20.19 -26.52
CA GLN A 215 23.14 21.15 -27.37
C GLN A 215 24.10 22.08 -28.13
N ASP A 216 25.20 22.49 -27.51
CA ASP A 216 26.24 23.30 -28.15
C ASP A 216 27.01 22.49 -29.22
N LEU A 217 27.29 21.20 -28.98
CA LEU A 217 27.90 20.31 -29.98
C LEU A 217 27.00 20.10 -31.20
N ILE A 218 25.70 19.93 -30.99
CA ILE A 218 24.73 19.78 -32.09
C ILE A 218 24.67 21.05 -32.93
N LYS A 219 24.63 22.23 -32.29
CA LYS A 219 24.64 23.51 -33.01
C LYS A 219 25.93 23.72 -33.82
N ASN A 220 27.09 23.39 -33.24
CA ASN A 220 28.36 23.52 -33.95
C ASN A 220 28.50 22.53 -35.11
N SER A 221 27.99 21.31 -34.96
CA SER A 221 27.96 20.31 -36.04
C SER A 221 27.09 20.76 -37.22
N LEU A 222 25.89 21.31 -36.95
CA LEU A 222 25.01 21.85 -37.97
C LEU A 222 25.59 23.10 -38.67
N ALA A 223 26.29 23.96 -37.92
CA ALA A 223 26.97 25.12 -38.50
C ALA A 223 28.12 24.70 -39.44
N PHE A 224 28.89 23.67 -39.07
CA PHE A 224 29.92 23.09 -39.95
C PHE A 224 29.33 22.50 -41.23
N HIS A 225 28.20 21.80 -41.13
CA HIS A 225 27.52 21.24 -42.30
C HIS A 225 27.00 22.34 -43.24
N MET A 226 26.37 23.38 -42.71
CA MET A 226 25.92 24.52 -43.53
C MET A 226 27.08 25.32 -44.14
N GLN A 227 28.22 25.41 -43.45
CA GLN A 227 29.40 26.07 -44.00
C GLN A 227 30.09 25.23 -45.08
N TYR A 228 30.03 23.89 -44.98
CA TYR A 228 30.53 22.99 -46.02
C TYR A 228 29.64 23.04 -47.28
N ASP A 229 28.32 23.06 -47.09
CA ASP A 229 27.34 23.16 -48.19
C ASP A 229 27.33 24.54 -48.90
N SER A 230 27.98 25.56 -48.34
CA SER A 230 28.12 26.89 -48.97
C SER A 230 29.46 27.11 -49.68
N PHE A 231 30.40 26.17 -49.57
CA PHE A 231 31.68 26.15 -50.30
C PHE A 231 31.67 25.19 -51.51
N LEU A 232 30.60 24.40 -51.68
CA LEU A 232 30.27 23.64 -52.89
C LEU A 232 29.30 24.43 -53.78
#